data_AF-A0A925YHC0-F1
#
_entry.id   AF-A0A925YHC0-F1
#
_cell.length_a   1.000
_cell.length_b   1.000
_cell.length_c   1.000
_cell.angle_alpha   90.00
_cell.angle_beta   90.00
_cell.angle_gamma   90.00
#
_symmetry.space_group_name_H-M   'P 1'
#
loop_
_entity.id
_entity.type
_entity.pdbx_description
1 polymer ?
#
loop_
_entity_poly.entity_id
_entity_poly.type
_entity_poly.pdbx_seq_one_letter_code
_entity_poly.pdbx_strand_id
1 'polypeptide(L)'
;MSNASDNQTMEEVVSTRVSRRGILGGGLAVGALGGIGALLKSVPAQAKGAKGPLLGFQSVPVSSADAVVVPAGYTAKVLIAWGDPVSDGPAFKPDASNTAAEQAQQWGMHNDGLVYFPVAGSRRGLLVQNNEYTDDVLLFADGTANWNAEKTAKSLNAHGVSIIEVTQERGDCQNDDKDDGDGDRANKRPGRRSGDWSVVRPSRYARRITGQTPIAMGGPAVGDPRFITNADPTGGLVLGTLNNCAMGFTPWGTYLACEENFNGYFRKTGTLTPLERRYGISAAGFGYLWHTTDPRFQVDVEPNEPNRFGW
;
A
#
# COMPACT_ATOMS: atom_id res chain seq x y z
N MET A 1 -5.82 -23.83 6.63
CA MET A 1 -4.41 -24.21 6.41
C MET A 1 -3.73 -24.25 7.77
N SER A 2 -3.41 -25.43 8.29
CA SER A 2 -2.65 -25.59 9.53
C SER A 2 -1.17 -25.75 9.17
N ASN A 3 -0.34 -24.83 9.65
CA ASN A 3 1.11 -24.98 9.59
C ASN A 3 1.53 -26.07 10.59
N ALA A 4 2.21 -27.11 10.11
CA ALA A 4 2.69 -28.24 10.92
C ALA A 4 4.20 -28.14 11.26
N SER A 5 4.83 -26.98 11.06
CA SER A 5 6.22 -26.75 11.43
C SER A 5 6.37 -26.54 12.94
N ASP A 6 7.50 -26.96 13.50
CA ASP A 6 7.92 -26.66 14.89
C ASP A 6 8.39 -25.20 15.10
N ASN A 7 8.18 -24.31 14.12
CA ASN A 7 8.47 -22.89 14.27
C ASN A 7 7.47 -22.24 15.21
N GLN A 8 7.96 -21.28 16.01
CA GLN A 8 7.10 -20.48 16.89
C GLN A 8 5.97 -19.83 16.10
N THR A 9 4.76 -19.98 16.60
CA THR A 9 3.59 -19.29 16.05
C THR A 9 3.68 -17.79 16.33
N MET A 10 3.03 -16.96 15.51
CA MET A 10 2.97 -15.52 15.76
C MET A 10 2.33 -15.21 17.12
N GLU A 11 1.36 -16.03 17.56
CA GLU A 11 0.76 -15.94 18.89
C GLU A 11 1.78 -16.18 20.01
N GLU A 12 2.67 -17.17 19.86
CA GLU A 12 3.76 -17.44 20.81
C GLU A 12 4.82 -16.34 20.84
N VAL A 13 5.15 -15.74 19.70
CA VAL A 13 6.07 -14.59 19.63
C VAL A 13 5.48 -13.38 20.36
N VAL A 14 4.18 -13.11 20.15
CA VAL A 14 3.46 -12.02 20.81
C VAL A 14 3.34 -12.29 22.32
N SER A 15 2.93 -13.49 22.71
CA SER A 15 2.76 -13.86 24.12
C SER A 15 4.09 -13.87 24.88
N THR A 16 5.19 -14.29 24.25
CA THR A 16 6.54 -14.27 24.82
C THR A 16 7.07 -12.84 25.02
N ARG A 17 6.77 -11.91 24.11
CA ARG A 17 7.13 -10.49 24.30
C ARG A 17 6.29 -9.83 25.40
N VAL A 18 5.02 -10.19 25.52
CA VAL A 18 4.12 -9.68 26.56
C VAL A 18 4.50 -10.25 27.94
N SER A 19 4.84 -11.54 28.04
CA SER A 19 5.25 -12.19 29.30
C SER A 19 6.59 -11.68 29.82
N ARG A 20 7.57 -11.42 28.94
CA ARG A 20 8.85 -10.81 29.32
C ARG A 20 8.71 -9.38 29.86
N ARG A 21 7.69 -8.63 29.42
CA ARG A 21 7.32 -7.33 30.01
C ARG A 21 6.52 -7.44 31.31
N GLY A 22 5.87 -8.58 31.54
CA GLY A 22 5.11 -8.86 32.78
C GLY A 22 5.95 -9.31 33.98
N ILE A 23 7.21 -9.74 33.79
CA ILE A 23 8.04 -10.36 34.83
C ILE A 23 9.09 -9.41 35.47
N LEU A 24 9.11 -8.12 35.10
CA LEU A 24 9.92 -7.09 35.79
C LEU A 24 9.07 -6.10 36.62
N GLY A 25 7.83 -6.47 36.96
CA GLY A 25 6.87 -5.61 37.67
C GLY A 25 6.35 -6.15 39.01
N GLY A 26 6.96 -7.17 39.61
CA GLY A 26 6.44 -7.81 40.83
C GLY A 26 7.53 -8.18 41.83
N GLY A 27 8.04 -7.19 42.59
CA GLY A 27 8.96 -7.43 43.71
C GLY A 27 9.57 -6.15 44.30
N LEU A 28 8.92 -5.62 45.34
CA LEU A 28 9.39 -4.67 46.38
C LEU A 28 10.80 -4.03 46.23
N ALA A 29 10.85 -2.73 45.88
CA ALA A 29 11.87 -1.79 46.38
C ALA A 29 11.37 -0.34 46.30
N VAL A 30 11.48 0.37 47.42
CA VAL A 30 11.09 1.75 47.68
C VAL A 30 12.14 2.70 47.09
N GLY A 31 11.71 3.77 46.39
CA GLY A 31 12.52 4.99 46.22
C GLY A 31 12.72 5.47 44.78
N ALA A 32 12.14 6.63 44.48
CA ALA A 32 12.50 7.65 43.48
C ALA A 32 12.87 7.21 42.04
N LEU A 33 11.97 7.54 41.08
CA LEU A 33 12.27 8.41 39.92
C LEU A 33 10.99 8.52 39.05
N GLY A 34 10.31 9.66 39.19
CA GLY A 34 9.24 10.05 38.26
C GLY A 34 9.82 10.19 36.86
N GLY A 35 9.20 9.54 35.87
CA GLY A 35 9.68 9.65 34.49
C GLY A 35 8.97 8.77 33.44
N ILE A 36 8.24 7.72 33.82
CA ILE A 36 7.67 6.78 32.83
C ILE A 36 6.15 6.96 32.63
N GLY A 37 5.44 7.63 33.55
CA GLY A 37 4.00 7.90 33.43
C GLY A 37 3.61 8.96 32.39
N ALA A 38 4.58 9.63 31.76
CA ALA A 38 4.34 10.71 30.80
C ALA A 38 4.34 10.29 29.32
N LEU A 39 4.76 9.06 28.98
CA LEU A 39 4.85 8.59 27.59
C LEU A 39 3.68 7.67 27.16
N LEU A 40 2.68 7.48 28.02
CA LEU A 40 1.47 6.69 27.74
C LEU A 40 0.17 7.49 27.90
N LYS A 41 0.21 8.82 27.80
CA LYS A 41 -0.99 9.63 27.56
C LYS A 41 -1.44 9.54 26.09
N SER A 42 -1.51 8.33 25.54
CA SER A 42 -2.52 8.05 24.53
C SER A 42 -3.84 8.10 25.28
N VAL A 43 -4.60 9.19 25.11
CA VAL A 43 -5.94 9.38 25.65
C VAL A 43 -6.71 8.06 25.50
N PRO A 44 -7.09 7.34 26.57
CA PRO A 44 -8.14 6.34 26.41
C PRO A 44 -9.37 7.18 26.12
N ALA A 45 -9.77 7.23 24.84
CA ALA A 45 -11.10 7.70 24.50
C ALA A 45 -12.06 6.76 25.24
N GLN A 46 -12.54 7.21 26.39
CA GLN A 46 -13.50 6.47 27.18
C GLN A 46 -14.79 6.47 26.37
N ALA A 47 -14.96 5.43 25.55
CA ALA A 47 -16.13 5.25 24.73
C ALA A 47 -17.32 5.12 25.70
N LYS A 48 -18.08 6.22 25.86
CA LYS A 48 -19.41 6.15 26.44
C LYS A 48 -20.22 5.28 25.47
N GLY A 49 -20.36 4.00 25.80
CA GLY A 49 -21.17 3.07 24.99
C GLY A 49 -22.56 3.66 24.81
N ALA A 50 -22.88 4.06 23.58
CA ALA A 50 -24.21 4.53 23.25
C ALA A 50 -25.20 3.36 23.41
N LYS A 51 -26.25 3.55 24.22
CA LYS A 51 -27.34 2.56 24.41
C LYS A 51 -28.31 2.60 23.21
N GLY A 52 -27.83 2.23 22.03
CA GLY A 52 -28.63 2.16 20.80
C GLY A 52 -28.23 0.95 19.94
N PRO A 53 -29.02 0.63 18.91
CA PRO A 53 -28.61 -0.37 17.93
C PRO A 53 -27.28 0.05 17.30
N LEU A 54 -26.35 -0.90 17.16
CA LEU A 54 -25.05 -0.67 16.53
C LEU A 54 -25.20 -0.22 15.05
N LEU A 55 -26.29 -0.61 14.41
CA LEU A 55 -26.63 -0.27 13.03
C LEU A 55 -27.71 0.82 13.01
N GLY A 56 -27.34 2.02 12.55
CA GLY A 56 -28.22 3.19 12.49
C GLY A 56 -28.70 3.56 11.08
N PHE A 57 -28.58 2.66 10.10
CA PHE A 57 -28.95 2.90 8.71
C PHE A 57 -29.82 1.77 8.15
N GLN A 58 -30.64 2.09 7.15
CA GLN A 58 -31.41 1.09 6.41
C GLN A 58 -30.51 0.38 5.39
N SER A 59 -30.58 -0.96 5.34
CA SER A 59 -29.82 -1.75 4.36
C SER A 59 -30.13 -1.32 2.92
N VAL A 60 -29.11 -1.33 2.07
CA VAL A 60 -29.20 -0.99 0.64
C VAL A 60 -29.45 -2.28 -0.17
N PRO A 61 -30.37 -2.29 -1.14
CA PRO A 61 -30.57 -3.44 -2.03
C PRO A 61 -29.33 -3.76 -2.87
N VAL A 62 -29.18 -5.03 -3.24
CA VAL A 62 -28.20 -5.44 -4.25
C VAL A 62 -28.49 -4.76 -5.59
N SER A 63 -27.44 -4.40 -6.32
CA SER A 63 -27.53 -3.71 -7.61
C SER A 63 -26.38 -4.16 -8.53
N SER A 64 -26.63 -4.12 -9.83
CA SER A 64 -25.63 -4.31 -10.89
C SER A 64 -25.30 -3.00 -11.63
N ALA A 65 -25.80 -1.86 -11.15
CA ALA A 65 -25.48 -0.56 -11.72
C ALA A 65 -24.02 -0.20 -11.46
N ASP A 66 -23.38 0.47 -12.43
CA ASP A 66 -22.04 1.05 -12.28
C ASP A 66 -22.10 2.35 -11.46
N ALA A 67 -22.48 2.21 -10.19
CA ALA A 67 -22.64 3.32 -9.26
C ALA A 67 -22.48 2.85 -7.81
N VAL A 68 -21.85 3.68 -6.98
CA VAL A 68 -21.81 3.47 -5.53
C VAL A 68 -23.12 3.98 -4.92
N VAL A 69 -23.98 3.06 -4.47
CA VAL A 69 -25.23 3.39 -3.77
C VAL A 69 -25.02 3.27 -2.26
N VAL A 70 -25.29 4.35 -1.53
CA VAL A 70 -25.16 4.43 -0.06
C VAL A 70 -26.53 4.60 0.61
N PRO A 71 -26.68 4.27 1.91
CA PRO A 71 -27.93 4.48 2.63
C PRO A 71 -28.40 5.93 2.61
N ALA A 72 -29.71 6.15 2.79
CA ALA A 72 -30.27 7.50 2.88
C ALA A 72 -29.57 8.33 3.98
N GLY A 73 -29.21 9.57 3.65
CA GLY A 73 -28.47 10.47 4.53
C GLY A 73 -26.94 10.38 4.43
N TYR A 74 -26.40 9.44 3.65
CA TYR A 74 -24.97 9.31 3.38
C TYR A 74 -24.59 9.85 2.00
N THR A 75 -23.30 10.15 1.82
CA THR A 75 -22.71 10.52 0.52
C THR A 75 -21.38 9.81 0.33
N ALA A 76 -21.09 9.34 -0.88
CA ALA A 76 -19.77 8.89 -1.29
C ALA A 76 -19.11 9.94 -2.20
N LYS A 77 -17.81 10.16 -2.06
CA LYS A 77 -17.01 11.08 -2.87
C LYS A 77 -15.65 10.44 -3.16
N VAL A 78 -15.12 10.66 -4.36
CA VAL A 78 -13.75 10.26 -4.70
C VAL A 78 -12.78 11.18 -3.97
N LEU A 79 -11.87 10.59 -3.19
CA LEU A 79 -10.79 11.32 -2.53
C LEU A 79 -9.54 11.37 -3.41
N ILE A 80 -9.17 10.23 -3.99
CA ILE A 80 -8.06 10.05 -4.91
C ILE A 80 -8.34 8.86 -5.85
N ALA A 81 -7.88 8.94 -7.09
CA ALA A 81 -7.99 7.88 -8.10
C ALA A 81 -6.61 7.50 -8.64
N TRP A 82 -6.52 6.34 -9.32
CA TRP A 82 -5.33 5.99 -10.10
C TRP A 82 -4.92 7.15 -11.02
N GLY A 83 -3.61 7.45 -11.05
CA GLY A 83 -3.06 8.51 -11.90
C GLY A 83 -3.08 9.90 -11.27
N ASP A 84 -3.86 10.13 -10.20
CA ASP A 84 -3.78 11.39 -9.47
C ASP A 84 -2.37 11.57 -8.87
N PRO A 85 -1.76 12.76 -8.95
CA PRO A 85 -0.46 12.98 -8.33
C PRO A 85 -0.55 12.86 -6.80
N VAL A 86 0.41 12.16 -6.17
CA VAL A 86 0.42 12.00 -4.70
C VAL A 86 0.79 13.30 -3.98
N SER A 87 1.47 14.22 -4.67
CA SER A 87 1.81 15.58 -4.22
C SER A 87 1.52 16.56 -5.36
N ASP A 88 2.42 17.50 -5.61
CA ASP A 88 2.53 18.46 -6.71
C ASP A 88 3.12 17.85 -8.00
N GLY A 89 2.83 16.57 -8.25
CA GLY A 89 3.32 15.80 -9.40
C GLY A 89 2.48 15.95 -10.68
N PRO A 90 2.79 15.15 -11.72
CA PRO A 90 2.12 15.22 -13.01
C PRO A 90 0.66 14.78 -12.94
N ALA A 91 -0.22 15.50 -13.64
CA ALA A 91 -1.63 15.14 -13.77
C ALA A 91 -1.81 13.85 -14.59
N PHE A 92 -2.89 13.12 -14.28
CA PHE A 92 -3.33 11.98 -15.06
C PHE A 92 -3.69 12.40 -16.50
N LYS A 93 -3.26 11.60 -17.47
CA LYS A 93 -3.58 11.75 -18.88
C LYS A 93 -4.49 10.59 -19.28
N PRO A 94 -5.78 10.84 -19.61
CA PRO A 94 -6.75 9.78 -19.88
C PRO A 94 -6.49 9.01 -21.19
N ASP A 95 -5.57 9.48 -22.02
CA ASP A 95 -5.08 8.79 -23.21
C ASP A 95 -3.96 7.76 -22.92
N ALA A 96 -3.68 7.50 -21.64
CA ALA A 96 -2.63 6.62 -21.15
C ALA A 96 -1.19 7.02 -21.54
N SER A 97 -0.98 8.26 -22.01
CA SER A 97 0.33 8.75 -22.46
C SER A 97 1.29 9.13 -21.32
N ASN A 98 0.88 8.99 -20.05
CA ASN A 98 1.79 9.22 -18.94
C ASN A 98 3.04 8.32 -19.03
N THR A 99 4.21 8.85 -18.71
CA THR A 99 5.47 8.07 -18.72
C THR A 99 5.62 7.21 -17.46
N ALA A 100 6.60 6.30 -17.44
CA ALA A 100 6.95 5.55 -16.23
C ALA A 100 7.39 6.48 -15.08
N ALA A 101 8.12 7.54 -15.41
CA ALA A 101 8.59 8.53 -14.44
C ALA A 101 7.45 9.39 -13.89
N GLU A 102 6.42 9.66 -14.69
CA GLU A 102 5.21 10.32 -14.22
C GLU A 102 4.39 9.38 -13.32
N GLN A 103 4.21 8.11 -13.72
CA GLN A 103 3.49 7.12 -12.92
C GLN A 103 4.16 6.86 -11.56
N ALA A 104 5.49 6.98 -11.44
CA ALA A 104 6.22 6.90 -10.17
C ALA A 104 5.87 8.02 -9.18
N GLN A 105 5.19 9.08 -9.61
CA GLN A 105 4.74 10.21 -8.78
C GLN A 105 3.21 10.27 -8.64
N GLN A 106 2.51 9.37 -9.34
CA GLN A 106 1.05 9.28 -9.34
C GLN A 106 0.60 8.14 -8.45
N TRP A 107 -0.64 8.20 -7.97
CA TRP A 107 -1.29 7.12 -7.26
C TRP A 107 -1.34 5.86 -8.14
N GLY A 108 -1.04 4.69 -7.55
CA GLY A 108 -0.98 3.44 -8.29
C GLY A 108 -2.34 2.88 -8.71
N MET A 109 -2.33 1.76 -9.43
CA MET A 109 -3.54 1.07 -9.89
C MET A 109 -4.06 0.08 -8.83
N HIS A 110 -5.32 -0.35 -8.99
CA HIS A 110 -5.97 -1.38 -8.18
C HIS A 110 -5.68 -1.23 -6.67
N ASN A 111 -6.23 -0.15 -6.14
CA ASN A 111 -6.20 0.23 -4.73
C ASN A 111 -6.69 -0.91 -3.82
N ASP A 112 -5.88 -1.30 -2.83
CA ASP A 112 -6.23 -2.35 -1.87
C ASP A 112 -6.03 -1.85 -0.42
N GLY A 113 -5.37 -2.62 0.45
CA GLY A 113 -5.33 -2.39 1.90
C GLY A 113 -4.95 -0.96 2.27
N LEU A 114 -5.70 -0.34 3.20
CA LEU A 114 -5.59 1.09 3.51
C LEU A 114 -5.60 1.38 5.01
N VAL A 115 -4.69 2.24 5.47
CA VAL A 115 -4.64 2.76 6.85
C VAL A 115 -4.55 4.27 6.86
N TYR A 116 -5.27 4.87 7.80
CA TYR A 116 -5.11 6.28 8.16
C TYR A 116 -4.28 6.43 9.43
N PHE A 117 -3.18 7.19 9.35
CA PHE A 117 -2.32 7.55 10.46
C PHE A 117 -2.52 9.03 10.84
N PRO A 118 -3.11 9.35 12.00
CA PRO A 118 -3.36 10.73 12.40
C PRO A 118 -2.06 11.50 12.66
N VAL A 119 -1.99 12.74 12.18
CA VAL A 119 -0.90 13.70 12.41
C VAL A 119 -1.52 14.99 12.95
N ALA A 120 -1.14 15.37 14.18
CA ALA A 120 -1.71 16.55 14.86
C ALA A 120 -3.23 16.47 15.09
N GLY A 121 -3.68 15.38 15.74
CA GLY A 121 -5.10 15.11 16.02
C GLY A 121 -5.75 14.26 14.94
N SER A 122 -7.09 14.19 14.91
CA SER A 122 -7.80 13.25 14.04
C SER A 122 -8.25 13.82 12.69
N ARG A 123 -7.97 15.10 12.41
CA ARG A 123 -8.45 15.81 11.21
C ARG A 123 -7.39 16.04 10.14
N ARG A 124 -6.16 15.61 10.38
CA ARG A 124 -5.08 15.65 9.42
C ARG A 124 -4.23 14.41 9.64
N GLY A 125 -3.70 13.82 8.59
CA GLY A 125 -2.96 12.58 8.71
C GLY A 125 -2.47 12.04 7.38
N LEU A 126 -1.89 10.85 7.43
CA LEU A 126 -1.39 10.15 6.27
C LEU A 126 -2.35 9.01 5.93
N LEU A 127 -2.75 8.94 4.66
CA LEU A 127 -3.39 7.76 4.11
C LEU A 127 -2.31 6.94 3.42
N VAL A 128 -2.14 5.70 3.86
CA VAL A 128 -1.19 4.74 3.29
C VAL A 128 -1.99 3.60 2.71
N GLN A 129 -1.85 3.37 1.40
CA GLN A 129 -2.65 2.41 0.68
C GLN A 129 -1.81 1.59 -0.30
N ASN A 130 -2.10 0.30 -0.38
CA ASN A 130 -1.50 -0.59 -1.36
C ASN A 130 -2.06 -0.38 -2.77
N ASN A 131 -1.24 -0.71 -3.75
CA ASN A 131 -1.56 -0.78 -5.18
C ASN A 131 -1.16 -2.16 -5.68
N GLU A 132 -2.17 -3.02 -5.87
CA GLU A 132 -1.95 -4.46 -5.94
C GLU A 132 -1.45 -4.90 -7.32
N TYR A 133 -2.18 -4.58 -8.38
CA TYR A 133 -1.86 -5.02 -9.74
C TYR A 133 -2.17 -3.93 -10.77
N THR A 134 -1.93 -4.22 -12.05
CA THR A 134 -2.29 -3.33 -13.16
C THR A 134 -3.20 -4.02 -14.16
N ASP A 135 -4.08 -3.24 -14.77
CA ASP A 135 -4.64 -3.57 -16.07
C ASP A 135 -3.73 -2.96 -17.14
N ASP A 136 -2.78 -3.75 -17.65
CA ASP A 136 -1.82 -3.30 -18.66
C ASP A 136 -2.49 -2.96 -20.00
N VAL A 137 -3.73 -3.40 -20.26
CA VAL A 137 -4.46 -2.97 -21.46
C VAL A 137 -4.91 -1.51 -21.32
N LEU A 138 -5.22 -1.06 -20.10
CA LEU A 138 -5.60 0.33 -19.82
C LEU A 138 -4.40 1.24 -19.51
N LEU A 139 -3.28 0.67 -19.04
CA LEU A 139 -2.11 1.45 -18.63
C LEU A 139 -1.33 2.07 -19.81
N PHE A 140 -1.51 1.56 -21.03
CA PHE A 140 -0.77 1.98 -22.22
C PHE A 140 -1.70 2.34 -23.38
N ALA A 141 -1.32 3.35 -24.16
CA ALA A 141 -2.11 3.86 -25.28
C ALA A 141 -2.41 2.80 -26.37
N ASP A 142 -1.50 1.85 -26.60
CA ASP A 142 -1.64 0.71 -27.52
C ASP A 142 -1.75 -0.63 -26.77
N GLY A 143 -2.18 -0.61 -25.50
CA GLY A 143 -2.30 -1.77 -24.64
C GLY A 143 -0.97 -2.54 -24.53
N THR A 144 -1.02 -3.85 -24.69
CA THR A 144 0.17 -4.72 -24.57
C THR A 144 0.98 -4.89 -25.86
N ALA A 145 0.58 -4.24 -26.96
CA ALA A 145 1.37 -4.23 -28.20
C ALA A 145 2.74 -3.55 -28.00
N ASN A 146 3.73 -3.84 -28.85
CA ASN A 146 5.04 -3.16 -28.86
C ASN A 146 5.72 -3.07 -27.47
N TRP A 147 5.65 -4.15 -26.68
CA TRP A 147 6.16 -4.17 -25.32
C TRP A 147 7.65 -3.81 -25.26
N ASN A 148 8.02 -2.95 -24.31
CA ASN A 148 9.38 -2.44 -24.16
C ASN A 148 9.68 -2.15 -22.68
N ALA A 149 10.94 -1.79 -22.39
CA ALA A 149 11.41 -1.55 -21.02
C ALA A 149 10.68 -0.40 -20.33
N GLU A 150 10.26 0.64 -21.06
CA GLU A 150 9.48 1.75 -20.51
C GLU A 150 8.09 1.29 -20.04
N LYS A 151 7.45 0.38 -20.79
CA LYS A 151 6.18 -0.24 -20.36
C LYS A 151 6.37 -1.07 -19.10
N THR A 152 7.42 -1.87 -19.02
CA THR A 152 7.76 -2.60 -17.79
C THR A 152 7.99 -1.66 -16.62
N ALA A 153 8.76 -0.59 -16.79
CA ALA A 153 9.01 0.39 -15.75
C ALA A 153 7.71 1.08 -15.29
N LYS A 154 6.82 1.46 -16.20
CA LYS A 154 5.53 2.08 -15.87
C LYS A 154 4.61 1.12 -15.13
N SER A 155 4.52 -0.14 -15.57
CA SER A 155 3.74 -1.20 -14.91
C SER A 155 4.24 -1.45 -13.48
N LEU A 156 5.56 -1.61 -13.29
CA LEU A 156 6.17 -1.71 -11.95
C LEU A 156 5.92 -0.46 -11.09
N ASN A 157 5.94 0.73 -11.69
CA ASN A 157 5.65 1.98 -10.99
C ASN A 157 4.17 2.17 -10.62
N ALA A 158 3.26 1.41 -11.22
CA ALA A 158 1.85 1.42 -10.85
C ALA A 158 1.50 0.46 -9.70
N HIS A 159 2.41 -0.45 -9.34
CA HIS A 159 2.31 -1.31 -8.16
C HIS A 159 2.87 -0.63 -6.90
N GLY A 160 2.71 -1.27 -5.74
CA GLY A 160 3.42 -0.92 -4.52
C GLY A 160 2.53 -0.30 -3.44
N VAL A 161 2.99 0.81 -2.88
CA VAL A 161 2.29 1.57 -1.83
C VAL A 161 2.28 3.04 -2.20
N SER A 162 1.13 3.68 -2.05
CA SER A 162 0.94 5.11 -2.16
C SER A 162 0.67 5.75 -0.80
N ILE A 163 1.36 6.85 -0.54
CA ILE A 163 1.23 7.65 0.68
C ILE A 163 0.82 9.05 0.26
N ILE A 164 -0.30 9.53 0.80
CA ILE A 164 -0.76 10.91 0.68
C ILE A 164 -1.02 11.51 2.05
N GLU A 165 -0.91 12.82 2.13
CA GLU A 165 -1.40 13.57 3.28
C GLU A 165 -2.83 14.03 3.01
N VAL A 166 -3.71 13.90 4.00
CA VAL A 166 -5.11 14.31 3.91
C VAL A 166 -5.48 15.20 5.09
N THR A 167 -6.41 16.12 4.85
CA THR A 167 -6.96 17.02 5.87
C THR A 167 -8.47 17.08 5.74
N GLN A 168 -9.14 17.26 6.87
CA GLN A 168 -10.57 17.52 6.95
C GLN A 168 -10.81 19.02 7.03
N GLU A 169 -11.60 19.56 6.11
CA GLU A 169 -11.96 20.98 6.08
C GLU A 169 -12.72 21.37 7.34
N ARG A 170 -12.36 22.53 7.92
CA ARG A 170 -13.17 23.13 8.99
C ARG A 170 -14.26 24.00 8.37
N GLY A 171 -15.41 24.09 9.03
CA GLY A 171 -16.60 24.78 8.53
C GLY A 171 -16.54 26.31 8.51
N ASP A 172 -15.35 26.88 8.53
CA ASP A 172 -15.05 28.30 8.58
C ASP A 172 -14.16 28.78 7.41
N CYS A 173 -13.84 27.92 6.44
CA CYS A 173 -13.15 28.35 5.21
C CYS A 173 -14.15 29.03 4.26
N GLN A 174 -14.26 30.34 4.44
CA GLN A 174 -14.99 31.27 3.61
C GLN A 174 -14.37 31.28 2.19
N ASN A 175 -15.13 30.80 1.20
CA ASN A 175 -14.98 31.07 -0.24
C ASN A 175 -13.56 31.40 -0.72
N ASP A 176 -12.70 30.39 -0.87
CA ASP A 176 -11.54 30.49 -1.77
C ASP A 176 -11.98 30.21 -3.22
N ASP A 177 -13.08 30.85 -3.65
CA ASP A 177 -13.43 30.99 -5.05
C ASP A 177 -12.44 31.99 -5.68
N LYS A 178 -11.14 31.63 -5.68
CA LYS A 178 -10.24 32.18 -6.69
C LYS A 178 -10.53 31.37 -7.93
N ASP A 179 -11.33 31.98 -8.79
CA ASP A 179 -11.59 31.54 -10.16
C ASP A 179 -10.24 31.46 -10.90
N ASP A 180 -9.55 30.34 -10.75
CA ASP A 180 -8.45 29.91 -11.58
C ASP A 180 -9.06 29.56 -12.94
N GLY A 181 -9.07 30.58 -13.82
CA GLY A 181 -9.75 30.61 -15.12
C GLY A 181 -9.30 29.58 -16.16
N ASP A 182 -9.23 28.31 -15.78
CA ASP A 182 -9.14 27.17 -16.69
C ASP A 182 -10.55 26.76 -17.14
N GLY A 183 -10.74 26.71 -18.46
CA GLY A 183 -12.02 26.60 -19.14
C GLY A 183 -12.67 25.21 -19.13
N ASP A 184 -12.16 24.26 -18.36
CA ASP A 184 -12.70 22.90 -18.32
C ASP A 184 -13.88 22.76 -17.33
N ARG A 185 -15.07 23.10 -17.80
CA ARG A 185 -16.32 22.97 -17.02
C ARG A 185 -16.72 21.51 -16.73
N ALA A 186 -16.09 20.52 -17.38
CA ALA A 186 -16.45 19.11 -17.19
C ALA A 186 -15.82 18.49 -15.93
N ASN A 187 -14.80 19.15 -15.34
CA ASN A 187 -14.03 18.64 -14.20
C ASN A 187 -14.10 19.52 -12.94
N LYS A 188 -15.02 20.49 -12.89
CA LYS A 188 -15.15 21.40 -11.73
C LYS A 188 -15.63 20.60 -10.50
N ARG A 189 -14.72 20.37 -9.54
CA ARG A 189 -15.03 19.67 -8.28
C ARG A 189 -16.10 20.49 -7.54
N PRO A 190 -17.21 19.88 -7.08
CA PRO A 190 -18.22 20.61 -6.31
C PRO A 190 -17.58 21.25 -5.07
N GLY A 191 -18.03 22.46 -4.72
CA GLY A 191 -17.51 23.24 -3.59
C GLY A 191 -17.38 22.42 -2.31
N ARG A 192 -16.27 22.59 -1.59
CA ARG A 192 -15.95 21.81 -0.38
C ARG A 192 -16.85 22.24 0.79
N ARG A 193 -17.42 21.28 1.50
CA ARG A 193 -18.23 21.50 2.71
C ARG A 193 -17.41 21.26 3.97
N SER A 194 -17.81 21.89 5.08
CA SER A 194 -17.33 21.55 6.42
C SER A 194 -17.34 20.03 6.63
N GLY A 195 -16.22 19.46 7.04
CA GLY A 195 -16.10 18.02 7.27
C GLY A 195 -15.70 17.19 6.04
N ASP A 196 -15.61 17.78 4.85
CA ASP A 196 -15.05 17.10 3.67
C ASP A 196 -13.56 16.84 3.85
N TRP A 197 -13.08 15.71 3.32
CA TRP A 197 -11.67 15.38 3.27
C TRP A 197 -11.06 15.79 1.93
N SER A 198 -9.83 16.29 1.98
CA SER A 198 -9.06 16.66 0.81
C SER A 198 -7.60 16.23 0.93
N VAL A 199 -6.98 15.99 -0.22
CA VAL A 199 -5.55 15.67 -0.30
C VAL A 199 -4.74 16.97 -0.21
N VAL A 200 -3.73 16.99 0.65
CA VAL A 200 -2.81 18.12 0.81
C VAL A 200 -1.73 18.05 -0.27
N ARG A 201 -1.62 19.11 -1.07
CA ARG A 201 -0.62 19.25 -2.14
C ARG A 201 -0.04 20.67 -2.11
N PRO A 202 1.29 20.85 -2.16
CA PRO A 202 2.31 19.81 -2.01
C PRO A 202 2.31 19.21 -0.60
N SER A 203 2.73 17.96 -0.46
CA SER A 203 2.97 17.33 0.84
C SER A 203 4.38 16.77 0.92
N ARG A 204 5.07 17.12 2.01
CA ARG A 204 6.39 16.56 2.35
C ARG A 204 6.36 15.08 2.75
N TYR A 205 5.16 14.53 3.02
CA TYR A 205 4.99 13.14 3.43
C TYR A 205 4.56 12.25 2.27
N ALA A 206 4.02 12.85 1.21
CA ALA A 206 3.55 12.11 0.06
C ALA A 206 4.70 11.37 -0.62
N ARG A 207 4.47 10.10 -0.94
CA ARG A 207 5.51 9.21 -1.45
C ARG A 207 4.89 8.02 -2.19
N ARG A 208 5.58 7.57 -3.23
CA ARG A 208 5.39 6.25 -3.83
C ARG A 208 6.51 5.32 -3.39
N ILE A 209 6.13 4.09 -3.05
CA ILE A 209 7.01 2.93 -2.96
C ILE A 209 6.49 2.00 -4.06
N THR A 210 7.34 1.57 -4.97
CA THR A 210 6.94 0.90 -6.22
C THR A 210 7.68 -0.41 -6.43
N GLY A 211 7.35 -1.14 -7.50
CA GLY A 211 8.11 -2.31 -7.98
C GLY A 211 9.55 -2.01 -8.42
N GLN A 212 10.03 -0.76 -8.27
CA GLN A 212 11.40 -0.35 -8.55
C GLN A 212 12.09 0.33 -7.36
N THR A 213 11.39 0.53 -6.24
CA THR A 213 11.98 1.20 -5.08
C THR A 213 12.98 0.28 -4.38
N PRO A 214 14.24 0.69 -4.13
CA PRO A 214 15.17 -0.13 -3.36
C PRO A 214 14.68 -0.30 -1.92
N ILE A 215 14.58 -1.55 -1.47
CA ILE A 215 14.09 -1.94 -0.14
C ILE A 215 15.14 -2.81 0.52
N ALA A 216 15.59 -2.38 1.70
CA ALA A 216 16.50 -3.17 2.52
C ALA A 216 15.76 -4.39 3.08
N MET A 217 16.33 -5.56 2.91
CA MET A 217 15.84 -6.78 3.52
C MET A 217 16.36 -6.88 4.95
N GLY A 218 15.50 -7.35 5.86
CA GLY A 218 15.82 -7.54 7.26
C GLY A 218 15.50 -8.95 7.73
N GLY A 219 15.99 -9.31 8.92
CA GLY A 219 15.70 -10.59 9.53
C GLY A 219 16.66 -11.72 9.13
N PRO A 220 16.38 -12.96 9.58
CA PRO A 220 17.33 -14.08 9.50
C PRO A 220 17.71 -14.56 8.11
N ALA A 221 16.93 -14.23 7.07
CA ALA A 221 17.14 -14.71 5.72
C ALA A 221 18.16 -13.86 4.91
N VAL A 222 18.53 -12.68 5.43
CA VAL A 222 19.49 -11.79 4.77
C VAL A 222 20.86 -12.49 4.65
N GLY A 223 21.44 -12.45 3.45
CA GLY A 223 22.72 -13.09 3.15
C GLY A 223 22.66 -14.61 2.92
N ASP A 224 21.48 -15.23 3.02
CA ASP A 224 21.29 -16.61 2.56
C ASP A 224 21.59 -16.71 1.06
N PRO A 225 22.33 -17.72 0.57
CA PRO A 225 22.65 -17.87 -0.85
C PRO A 225 21.44 -17.86 -1.79
N ARG A 226 20.24 -18.19 -1.29
CA ARG A 226 18.98 -18.15 -2.06
C ARG A 226 18.44 -16.74 -2.30
N PHE A 227 18.98 -15.74 -1.61
CA PHE A 227 18.64 -14.33 -1.79
C PHE A 227 19.66 -13.60 -2.66
N ILE A 228 20.82 -14.19 -2.91
CA ILE A 228 21.87 -13.57 -3.72
C ILE A 228 21.46 -13.61 -5.18
N THR A 229 21.50 -12.45 -5.84
CA THR A 229 21.23 -12.31 -7.28
C THR A 229 22.40 -11.63 -7.97
N ASN A 230 22.43 -11.63 -9.31
CA ASN A 230 23.49 -10.94 -10.04
C ASN A 230 23.55 -9.43 -9.70
N ALA A 231 22.39 -8.81 -9.47
CA ALA A 231 22.28 -7.39 -9.14
C ALA A 231 22.55 -7.07 -7.66
N ASP A 232 22.38 -8.05 -6.76
CA ASP A 232 22.65 -7.91 -5.33
C ASP A 232 23.42 -9.12 -4.78
N PRO A 233 24.76 -9.08 -4.87
CA PRO A 233 25.65 -10.12 -4.35
C PRO A 233 25.58 -10.30 -2.83
N THR A 234 24.96 -9.37 -2.10
CA THR A 234 24.84 -9.43 -0.63
C THR A 234 23.57 -10.11 -0.17
N GLY A 235 22.55 -10.22 -1.03
CA GLY A 235 21.23 -10.72 -0.66
C GLY A 235 20.56 -9.88 0.44
N GLY A 236 20.71 -8.55 0.36
CA GLY A 236 20.27 -7.60 1.38
C GLY A 236 19.46 -6.39 0.88
N LEU A 237 19.34 -6.20 -0.44
CA LEU A 237 18.65 -5.04 -1.04
C LEU A 237 17.83 -5.44 -2.26
N VAL A 238 16.50 -5.57 -2.13
CA VAL A 238 15.60 -5.92 -3.24
C VAL A 238 15.05 -4.67 -3.93
N LEU A 239 14.86 -4.76 -5.25
CA LEU A 239 14.20 -3.71 -6.02
C LEU A 239 12.70 -3.99 -6.08
N GLY A 240 11.99 -3.25 -5.25
CA GLY A 240 10.55 -3.13 -5.27
C GLY A 240 9.81 -4.03 -4.32
N THR A 241 8.50 -3.79 -4.28
CA THR A 241 7.52 -4.67 -3.64
C THR A 241 6.34 -4.83 -4.62
N LEU A 242 5.77 -6.03 -4.67
CA LEU A 242 4.85 -6.44 -5.73
C LEU A 242 3.58 -7.05 -5.16
N ASN A 243 2.48 -6.95 -5.90
CA ASN A 243 1.21 -7.57 -5.55
C ASN A 243 0.77 -7.28 -4.11
N ASN A 244 0.89 -6.01 -3.72
CA ASN A 244 0.56 -5.56 -2.39
C ASN A 244 -0.97 -5.62 -2.22
N CYS A 245 -1.45 -6.62 -1.51
CA CYS A 245 -2.88 -6.90 -1.34
C CYS A 245 -3.42 -6.19 -0.10
N ALA A 246 -3.65 -6.93 0.98
CA ALA A 246 -4.07 -6.40 2.26
C ALA A 246 -2.92 -5.75 3.05
N MET A 247 -3.22 -5.34 4.28
CA MET A 247 -2.27 -4.61 5.11
C MET A 247 -2.39 -4.92 6.60
N GLY A 248 -1.39 -4.48 7.35
CA GLY A 248 -1.45 -4.32 8.79
C GLY A 248 -0.89 -2.97 9.23
N PHE A 249 -1.15 -2.61 10.48
CA PHE A 249 -0.50 -1.47 11.12
C PHE A 249 -0.02 -1.87 12.51
N THR A 250 1.10 -1.28 12.92
CA THR A 250 1.73 -1.59 14.20
C THR A 250 1.40 -0.53 15.24
N PRO A 251 1.38 -0.89 16.54
CA PRO A 251 1.20 0.08 17.61
C PRO A 251 2.30 1.15 17.71
N TRP A 252 3.45 0.95 17.06
CA TRP A 252 4.56 1.90 17.00
C TRP A 252 4.56 2.75 15.72
N GLY A 253 3.44 2.77 14.98
CA GLY A 253 3.21 3.74 13.91
C GLY A 253 3.84 3.35 12.58
N THR A 254 3.92 2.05 12.27
CA THR A 254 4.37 1.56 10.95
C THR A 254 3.27 0.85 10.21
N TYR A 255 3.33 0.91 8.88
CA TYR A 255 2.48 0.18 7.96
C TYR A 255 3.15 -1.13 7.53
N LEU A 256 2.36 -2.18 7.36
CA LEU A 256 2.78 -3.48 6.81
C LEU A 256 2.02 -3.67 5.50
N ALA A 257 2.74 -3.68 4.38
CA ALA A 257 2.22 -4.12 3.08
C ALA A 257 2.52 -5.61 2.93
N CYS A 258 1.59 -6.39 2.37
CA CYS A 258 1.75 -7.84 2.21
C CYS A 258 1.75 -8.20 0.72
N GLU A 259 2.74 -8.97 0.28
CA GLU A 259 2.83 -9.45 -1.10
C GLU A 259 2.05 -10.77 -1.24
N GLU A 260 1.01 -10.81 -2.08
CA GLU A 260 0.16 -12.01 -2.22
C GLU A 260 0.59 -12.88 -3.41
N ASN A 261 0.20 -12.51 -4.62
CA ASN A 261 0.39 -13.32 -5.82
C ASN A 261 1.69 -12.97 -6.58
N PHE A 262 2.77 -12.72 -5.85
CA PHE A 262 4.06 -12.35 -6.41
C PHE A 262 4.58 -13.37 -7.45
N ASN A 263 4.26 -14.66 -7.27
CA ASN A 263 4.66 -15.75 -8.16
C ASN A 263 4.16 -15.55 -9.60
N GLY A 264 3.04 -14.85 -9.80
CA GLY A 264 2.44 -14.61 -11.12
C GLY A 264 3.29 -13.73 -12.05
N TYR A 265 4.22 -12.96 -11.49
CA TYR A 265 5.07 -12.03 -12.23
C TYR A 265 6.36 -12.66 -12.77
N PHE A 266 6.73 -13.82 -12.22
CA PHE A 266 7.93 -14.55 -12.58
C PHE A 266 7.61 -15.64 -13.61
N ARG A 267 8.53 -15.82 -14.56
CA ARG A 267 8.38 -16.79 -15.66
C ARG A 267 9.52 -17.77 -15.65
N LYS A 268 9.19 -19.06 -15.77
CA LYS A 268 10.17 -20.14 -15.96
C LYS A 268 9.72 -21.11 -17.03
N THR A 269 10.59 -21.38 -17.99
CA THR A 269 10.38 -22.36 -19.08
C THR A 269 11.17 -23.65 -18.86
N GLY A 270 12.27 -23.59 -18.10
CA GLY A 270 13.05 -24.75 -17.70
C GLY A 270 12.35 -25.64 -16.66
N THR A 271 13.07 -26.67 -16.20
CA THR A 271 12.55 -27.59 -15.18
C THR A 271 12.34 -26.87 -13.85
N LEU A 272 11.11 -26.95 -13.32
CA LEU A 272 10.74 -26.40 -12.03
C LEU A 272 11.36 -27.22 -10.88
N THR A 273 11.97 -26.53 -9.92
CA THR A 273 12.34 -27.11 -8.62
C THR A 273 11.09 -27.42 -7.79
N PRO A 274 11.20 -28.26 -6.74
CA PRO A 274 10.08 -28.49 -5.82
C PRO A 274 9.54 -27.21 -5.17
N LEU A 275 10.42 -26.24 -4.86
CA LEU A 275 10.03 -24.97 -4.26
C LEU A 275 9.24 -24.10 -5.25
N GLU A 276 9.76 -23.93 -6.47
CA GLU A 276 9.08 -23.17 -7.52
C GLU A 276 7.70 -23.76 -7.85
N ARG A 277 7.59 -25.10 -7.90
CA ARG A 277 6.32 -25.78 -8.09
C ARG A 277 5.35 -25.55 -6.93
N ARG A 278 5.85 -25.55 -5.69
CA ARG A 278 5.04 -25.30 -4.49
C ARG A 278 4.47 -23.87 -4.48
N TYR A 279 5.24 -22.88 -4.92
CA TYR A 279 4.81 -21.48 -5.01
C TYR A 279 4.05 -21.16 -6.31
N GLY A 280 3.90 -22.12 -7.22
CA GLY A 280 3.10 -21.93 -8.44
C GLY A 280 3.79 -21.10 -9.53
N ILE A 281 5.12 -21.08 -9.58
CA ILE A 281 5.86 -20.50 -10.70
C ILE A 281 5.58 -21.33 -11.97
N SER A 282 5.37 -20.64 -13.09
CA SER A 282 5.05 -21.31 -14.36
C SER A 282 5.58 -20.55 -15.58
N ALA A 283 5.54 -21.19 -16.75
CA ALA A 283 5.91 -20.56 -18.01
C ALA A 283 4.92 -19.46 -18.45
N ALA A 284 3.66 -19.56 -18.03
CA ALA A 284 2.60 -18.61 -18.38
C ALA A 284 2.55 -17.41 -17.43
N GLY A 285 2.94 -17.57 -16.16
CA GLY A 285 2.70 -16.58 -15.12
C GLY A 285 1.24 -16.11 -15.15
N PHE A 286 1.00 -14.84 -14.83
CA PHE A 286 -0.32 -14.20 -14.88
C PHE A 286 -0.49 -13.28 -16.10
N GLY A 287 0.28 -13.51 -17.17
CA GLY A 287 0.16 -12.74 -18.42
C GLY A 287 1.03 -11.49 -18.53
N TYR A 288 1.67 -11.03 -17.45
CA TYR A 288 2.61 -9.90 -17.48
C TYR A 288 3.80 -10.14 -18.42
N LEU A 289 4.21 -9.10 -19.14
CA LEU A 289 5.29 -9.15 -20.12
C LEU A 289 6.65 -8.66 -19.57
N TRP A 290 6.77 -8.46 -18.26
CA TRP A 290 7.97 -7.89 -17.65
C TRP A 290 9.26 -8.66 -17.98
N HIS A 291 9.18 -9.98 -17.87
CA HIS A 291 10.25 -10.90 -18.23
C HIS A 291 10.83 -10.68 -19.64
N THR A 292 10.08 -10.11 -20.59
CA THR A 292 10.59 -9.88 -21.96
C THR A 292 11.62 -8.76 -22.05
N THR A 293 11.69 -7.89 -21.03
CA THR A 293 12.59 -6.71 -21.03
C THR A 293 13.36 -6.51 -19.73
N ASP A 294 12.94 -7.16 -18.64
CA ASP A 294 13.63 -7.15 -17.35
C ASP A 294 13.97 -8.60 -16.95
N PRO A 295 15.26 -9.00 -16.99
CA PRO A 295 15.68 -10.37 -16.72
C PRO A 295 15.45 -10.83 -15.28
N ARG A 296 15.21 -9.90 -14.33
CA ARG A 296 14.85 -10.25 -12.95
C ARG A 296 13.61 -11.14 -12.88
N PHE A 297 12.68 -10.96 -13.82
CA PHE A 297 11.44 -11.73 -13.88
C PHE A 297 11.56 -13.03 -14.70
N GLN A 298 12.75 -13.36 -15.22
CA GLN A 298 13.06 -14.62 -15.87
C GLN A 298 13.79 -15.55 -14.88
N VAL A 299 13.08 -16.52 -14.31
CA VAL A 299 13.65 -17.44 -13.29
C VAL A 299 14.73 -18.34 -13.86
N ASP A 300 14.73 -18.58 -15.17
CA ASP A 300 15.82 -19.31 -15.84
C ASP A 300 17.13 -18.50 -15.88
N VAL A 301 17.07 -17.16 -15.75
CA VAL A 301 18.22 -16.24 -15.76
C VAL A 301 18.59 -15.81 -14.34
N GLU A 302 17.59 -15.40 -13.54
CA GLU A 302 17.75 -14.94 -12.16
C GLU A 302 16.92 -15.83 -11.20
N PRO A 303 17.37 -17.08 -10.94
CA PRO A 303 16.56 -18.08 -10.24
C PRO A 303 16.25 -17.73 -8.78
N ASN A 304 17.03 -16.82 -8.19
CA ASN A 304 16.87 -16.41 -6.81
C ASN A 304 15.97 -15.19 -6.63
N GLU A 305 15.63 -14.45 -7.69
CA GLU A 305 14.78 -13.26 -7.58
C GLU A 305 13.40 -13.56 -6.95
N PRO A 306 12.68 -14.66 -7.30
CA PRO A 306 11.40 -14.97 -6.67
C PRO A 306 11.47 -15.17 -5.14
N ASN A 307 12.62 -15.60 -4.60
CA ASN A 307 12.77 -15.82 -3.15
C ASN A 307 12.78 -14.50 -2.36
N ARG A 308 12.95 -13.37 -3.04
CA ARG A 308 13.05 -12.02 -2.46
C ARG A 308 11.70 -11.31 -2.41
N PHE A 309 10.63 -12.01 -2.78
CA PHE A 309 9.24 -11.56 -2.76
C PHE A 309 8.36 -12.61 -2.05
N GLY A 310 7.13 -12.22 -1.70
CA GLY A 310 6.20 -13.02 -0.90
C GLY A 310 6.39 -12.87 0.62
N TRP A 311 6.77 -11.66 1.05
CA TRP A 311 7.06 -11.32 2.45
C TRP A 311 5.95 -10.48 3.10
#